data_AF-A0A374JNR7-F1
#
_entry.id   AF-A0A374JNR7-F1
#
_cell.length_a   1.000
_cell.length_b   1.000
_cell.length_c   1.000
_cell.angle_alpha   90.00
_cell.angle_beta   90.00
_cell.angle_gamma   90.00
#
_symmetry.space_group_name_H-M   'P 1'
#
loop_
_entity.id
_entity.type
_entity.pdbx_description
1 polymer ?
#
loop_
_entity_poly.entity_id
_entity_poly.type
_entity_poly.pdbx_seq_one_letter_code
_entity_poly.pdbx_strand_id
1 'polypeptide(L)'
;MKVKTNVSTILVSEENRYVSLGLNIPDIEEIQIFDVNFIKNTHNWGITVVDPDGKTTTKLTKICKNSLEVEIFFDEYDFEMLVYYDNDSHTYEILF
;
A
#
# COMPACT_ATOMS: atom_id res chain seq x y z
N MET A 1 11.53 4.21 14.01
CA MET A 1 12.31 5.30 13.34
C MET A 1 11.63 5.56 11.99
N LYS A 2 11.31 6.80 11.57
CA LYS A 2 10.63 7.04 10.27
C LYS A 2 11.62 6.82 9.12
N VAL A 3 11.38 5.82 8.27
CA VAL A 3 12.18 5.55 7.07
C VAL A 3 11.86 6.62 6.01
N LYS A 4 12.90 7.20 5.38
CA LYS A 4 12.73 8.02 4.17
C LYS A 4 12.93 7.14 2.95
N THR A 5 11.85 6.83 2.25
CA THR A 5 11.82 6.10 0.98
C THR A 5 12.09 7.06 -0.19
N ASN A 6 12.90 6.63 -1.18
CA ASN A 6 13.17 7.38 -2.41
C ASN A 6 12.17 7.00 -3.55
N VAL A 7 10.98 6.50 -3.22
CA VAL A 7 10.01 6.06 -4.23
C VAL A 7 9.11 7.23 -4.63
N SER A 8 9.34 7.72 -5.85
CA SER A 8 8.35 8.43 -6.64
C SER A 8 7.20 7.47 -6.99
N THR A 9 5.98 7.87 -6.63
CA THR A 9 4.66 7.24 -6.83
C THR A 9 4.56 5.97 -7.68
N ILE A 10 3.78 4.99 -7.19
CA ILE A 10 3.42 3.77 -7.95
C ILE A 10 1.99 3.88 -8.43
N LEU A 11 1.78 3.83 -9.75
CA LEU A 11 0.45 3.83 -10.37
C LEU A 11 0.05 2.41 -10.78
N VAL A 12 -1.13 1.98 -10.34
CA VAL A 12 -1.67 0.64 -10.60
C VAL A 12 -3.08 0.77 -11.19
N SER A 13 -3.29 0.30 -12.42
CA SER A 13 -4.63 0.21 -13.02
C SER A 13 -5.56 -0.63 -12.15
N GLU A 14 -6.83 -0.23 -12.01
CA GLU A 14 -7.86 -0.97 -11.27
C GLU A 14 -8.04 -2.41 -11.75
N GLU A 15 -7.69 -2.70 -13.01
CA GLU A 15 -7.72 -4.06 -13.56
C GLU A 15 -6.70 -4.99 -12.87
N ASN A 16 -5.61 -4.43 -12.33
CA ASN A 16 -4.62 -5.16 -11.54
C ASN A 16 -4.99 -5.08 -10.07
N ARG A 17 -5.35 -6.23 -9.48
CA ARG A 17 -5.75 -6.31 -8.08
C ARG A 17 -4.59 -6.58 -7.12
N TYR A 18 -3.37 -6.61 -7.62
CA TYR A 18 -2.19 -7.02 -6.87
C TYR A 18 -0.93 -6.31 -7.36
N VAL A 19 -0.09 -5.89 -6.43
CA VAL A 19 1.27 -5.42 -6.68
C VAL A 19 2.19 -5.85 -5.53
N SER A 20 3.41 -6.27 -5.84
CA SER A 20 4.46 -6.49 -4.84
C SER A 20 5.41 -5.30 -4.79
N LEU A 21 5.76 -4.88 -3.59
CA LEU A 21 6.55 -3.69 -3.30
C LEU A 21 7.84 -4.10 -2.61
N GLY A 22 8.97 -3.97 -3.31
CA GLY A 22 10.29 -4.20 -2.73
C GLY A 22 10.82 -2.94 -2.06
N LEU A 23 11.04 -3.00 -0.75
CA LEU A 23 11.58 -1.91 0.06
C LEU A 23 12.96 -2.26 0.59
N ASN A 24 13.90 -1.33 0.45
CA ASN A 24 15.15 -1.36 1.19
C ASN A 24 14.90 -0.73 2.56
N ILE A 25 14.91 -1.54 3.62
CA ILE A 25 14.70 -1.08 4.99
C ILE A 25 16.07 -0.95 5.67
N PRO A 26 16.35 0.14 6.40
CA PRO A 26 17.62 0.28 7.12
C PRO A 26 17.87 -0.91 8.04
N ASP A 27 19.13 -1.32 8.14
CA ASP A 27 19.58 -2.42 9.00
C ASP A 27 19.08 -3.83 8.60
N ILE A 28 18.34 -3.96 7.50
CA ILE A 28 17.97 -5.24 6.88
C ILE A 28 18.74 -5.42 5.57
N GLU A 29 19.57 -6.46 5.49
CA GLU A 29 20.46 -6.69 4.32
C GLU A 29 19.69 -7.07 3.04
N GLU A 30 18.49 -7.63 3.17
CA GLU A 30 17.68 -8.11 2.06
C GLU A 30 16.52 -7.17 1.72
N ILE A 31 16.15 -7.10 0.45
CA ILE A 31 14.94 -6.39 -0.01
C ILE A 31 13.72 -7.06 0.61
N GLN A 32 12.94 -6.28 1.33
CA GLN A 32 11.72 -6.74 1.96
C GLN A 32 10.54 -6.57 1.01
N ILE A 33 9.78 -7.64 0.81
CA ILE A 33 8.66 -7.67 -0.13
C ILE A 33 7.34 -7.52 0.63
N PHE A 34 6.60 -6.47 0.31
CA PHE A 34 5.23 -6.24 0.80
C PHE A 34 4.25 -6.47 -0.33
N ASP A 35 3.24 -7.31 -0.10
CA ASP A 35 2.22 -7.61 -1.09
C ASP A 35 0.97 -6.77 -0.85
N VAL A 36 0.56 -5.99 -1.84
CA VAL A 36 -0.63 -5.14 -1.77
C VAL A 36 -1.72 -5.68 -2.67
N ASN A 37 -2.86 -5.98 -2.07
CA ASN A 37 -4.07 -6.45 -2.74
C ASN A 37 -5.14 -5.36 -2.71
N PHE A 38 -5.68 -4.99 -3.86
CA PHE A 38 -6.73 -3.98 -3.99
C PHE A 38 -8.11 -4.63 -3.90
N ILE A 39 -8.97 -4.04 -3.08
CA ILE A 39 -10.35 -4.47 -2.86
C ILE A 39 -11.26 -3.35 -3.34
N LYS A 40 -12.24 -3.68 -4.17
CA LYS A 40 -13.27 -2.71 -4.59
C LYS A 40 -14.60 -3.39 -4.86
N ASN A 41 -15.67 -2.73 -4.44
CA ASN A 41 -17.05 -3.08 -4.75
C ASN A 41 -17.89 -1.79 -4.94
N THR A 42 -19.20 -1.94 -5.07
CA THR A 42 -20.11 -0.83 -5.35
C THR A 42 -20.21 0.22 -4.23
N HIS A 43 -19.76 -0.10 -3.01
CA HIS A 43 -19.90 0.77 -1.84
C HIS A 43 -18.57 1.18 -1.23
N ASN A 44 -17.55 0.34 -1.34
CA ASN A 44 -16.28 0.48 -0.66
C ASN A 44 -15.11 0.12 -1.58
N TRP A 45 -13.96 0.67 -1.26
CA TRP A 45 -12.68 0.21 -1.76
C TRP A 45 -11.65 0.20 -0.63
N GLY A 46 -10.49 -0.38 -0.87
CA GLY A 46 -9.36 -0.33 0.03
C GLY A 46 -8.31 -1.33 -0.36
N ILE A 47 -7.44 -1.65 0.58
CA ILE A 47 -6.31 -2.55 0.34
C ILE A 47 -6.10 -3.52 1.50
N THR A 48 -5.44 -4.62 1.20
CA THR A 48 -4.77 -5.48 2.18
C THR A 48 -3.29 -5.50 1.86
N VAL A 49 -2.46 -5.16 2.83
CA VAL A 49 -1.01 -5.29 2.75
C VAL A 49 -0.59 -6.52 3.55
N VAL A 50 0.24 -7.37 2.96
CA VAL A 50 0.90 -8.49 3.62
C VAL A 50 2.37 -8.13 3.75
N ASP A 51 2.87 -8.11 4.99
CA ASP A 51 4.30 -7.88 5.26
C ASP A 51 5.14 -9.14 5.03
N PRO A 52 6.49 -9.04 5.03
CA PRO A 52 7.37 -10.19 4.81
C PRO A 52 7.17 -11.36 5.79
N ASP A 53 6.68 -11.08 7.00
CA ASP A 53 6.38 -12.11 8.02
C ASP A 53 5.00 -12.76 7.79
N GLY A 54 4.27 -12.34 6.76
CA GLY A 54 2.94 -12.83 6.41
C GLY A 54 1.82 -12.20 7.23
N LYS A 55 2.10 -11.19 8.06
CA LYS A 55 1.08 -10.47 8.81
C LYS A 55 0.36 -9.49 7.89
N THR A 56 -0.95 -9.42 8.08
CA THR A 56 -1.84 -8.70 7.18
C THR A 56 -2.43 -7.45 7.82
N THR A 57 -2.36 -6.32 7.12
CA THR A 57 -3.05 -5.09 7.48
C THR A 57 -4.09 -4.75 6.41
N THR A 58 -5.36 -4.71 6.79
CA THR A 58 -6.45 -4.35 5.87
C THR A 58 -7.06 -3.02 6.26
N LYS A 59 -7.27 -2.15 5.26
CA LYS A 59 -7.99 -0.90 5.42
C LYS A 59 -9.01 -0.76 4.30
N LEU A 60 -10.20 -0.32 4.67
CA LEU A 60 -11.32 -0.07 3.76
C LEU A 60 -11.86 1.34 3.99
N THR A 61 -12.35 1.95 2.93
CA THR A 61 -13.05 3.23 2.95
C THR A 61 -14.25 3.20 2.00
N LYS A 62 -15.12 4.20 2.11
CA LYS A 62 -16.29 4.34 1.23
C LYS A 62 -15.85 4.79 -0.15
N ILE A 63 -16.61 4.41 -1.18
CA ILE A 63 -16.33 4.78 -2.58
C ILE A 63 -16.27 6.30 -2.84
N CYS A 64 -16.91 7.11 -2.00
CA CYS A 64 -16.87 8.57 -2.08
C CYS A 64 -15.61 9.21 -1.47
N LYS A 65 -14.71 8.41 -0.89
CA LYS A 65 -13.40 8.84 -0.40
C LYS A 65 -12.36 8.42 -1.41
N ASN A 66 -11.42 9.31 -1.73
CA ASN A 66 -10.42 9.05 -2.75
C ASN A 66 -9.04 8.71 -2.15
N SER A 67 -8.92 8.68 -0.82
CA SER A 67 -7.67 8.38 -0.15
C SER A 67 -7.86 7.44 1.04
N LEU A 68 -6.77 6.74 1.35
CA LEU A 68 -6.67 5.78 2.43
C LEU A 68 -5.24 5.80 2.99
N GLU A 69 -5.13 5.83 4.32
CA GLU A 69 -3.85 5.78 5.04
C GLU A 69 -3.71 4.40 5.69
N VAL A 70 -2.57 3.75 5.46
CA VAL A 70 -2.23 2.45 6.04
C VAL A 70 -0.94 2.57 6.83
N GLU A 71 -1.05 2.34 8.13
CA GLU A 71 0.10 2.19 9.01
C GLU A 71 0.50 0.71 9.04
N ILE A 72 1.77 0.42 8.77
CA ILE A 72 2.35 -0.91 8.78
C ILE A 72 3.52 -0.89 9.77
N PHE A 73 3.53 -1.84 10.70
CA PHE A 73 4.64 -2.02 11.63
C PHE A 73 5.35 -3.34 11.34
N PHE A 74 6.62 -3.24 10.93
CA PHE A 74 7.47 -4.36 10.56
C PHE A 74 8.92 -4.10 11.02
N ASP A 75 9.52 -5.09 11.69
CA ASP A 75 10.91 -5.08 12.19
C ASP A 75 11.35 -3.77 12.88
N GLU A 76 10.53 -3.28 13.83
CA GLU A 76 10.74 -2.03 14.59
C GLU A 76 10.55 -0.71 13.80
N TYR A 77 10.12 -0.80 12.54
CA TYR A 77 9.81 0.34 11.68
C TYR A 77 8.31 0.55 11.51
N ASP A 78 7.91 1.82 11.55
CA ASP A 78 6.58 2.28 11.17
C ASP A 78 6.63 2.84 9.75
N PHE A 79 5.84 2.25 8.86
CA PHE A 79 5.63 2.71 7.49
C PHE A 79 4.23 3.30 7.37
N GLU A 80 4.16 4.47 6.75
CA GLU A 80 2.90 5.12 6.40
C GLU A 80 2.75 4.99 4.88
N MET A 81 1.74 4.25 4.44
CA MET A 81 1.39 4.12 3.03
C MET A 81 0.13 4.94 2.77
N LEU A 82 0.24 5.92 1.90
CA LEU A 82 -0.90 6.68 1.40
C LEU A 82 -1.33 6.12 0.06
N VAL A 83 -2.58 5.69 -0.04
CA VAL A 83 -3.18 5.18 -1.27
C VAL A 83 -4.28 6.11 -1.71
N TYR A 84 -4.20 6.57 -2.95
CA TYR A 84 -5.27 7.31 -3.61
C TYR A 84 -5.94 6.43 -4.66
N TYR A 85 -7.24 6.62 -4.83
CA TYR A 85 -8.00 6.02 -5.92
C TYR A 85 -8.61 7.13 -6.77
N ASP A 86 -8.21 7.19 -8.03
CA ASP A 86 -8.75 8.08 -9.03
C ASP A 86 -9.86 7.37 -9.82
N ASN A 87 -11.09 7.88 -9.70
CA ASN A 87 -12.25 7.35 -10.39
C ASN A 87 -12.24 7.67 -11.88
N ASP A 88 -11.59 8.76 -12.32
CA ASP A 88 -11.60 9.19 -13.72
C ASP A 88 -10.64 8.34 -14.55
N SER A 89 -9.44 8.09 -14.01
CA SER A 89 -8.42 7.24 -14.66
C SER A 89 -8.48 5.76 -14.24
N HIS A 90 -9.39 5.39 -13.34
CA HIS A 90 -9.49 4.04 -12.78
C HIS A 90 -8.14 3.48 -12.29
N THR A 91 -7.40 4.30 -11.53
CA THR A 91 -6.02 4.00 -11.13
C THR A 91 -5.85 4.20 -9.62
N TYR A 92 -5.10 3.29 -8.99
CA TYR A 92 -4.59 3.45 -7.64
C TYR A 92 -3.20 4.08 -7.67
N GLU A 93 -2.93 5.03 -6.78
CA GLU A 93 -1.63 5.65 -6.58
C GLU A 93 -1.13 5.33 -5.16
N ILE A 94 0.05 4.71 -5.04
CA ILE A 94 0.68 4.38 -3.76
C ILE A 94 1.88 5.28 -3.52
N LEU A 95 1.93 5.89 -2.33
CA LEU A 95 2.99 6.77 -1.82
C LEU A 95 3.51 6.24 -0.47
N PHE A 96 4.82 6.34 -0.26
CA PHE A 96 5.56 5.94 0.96
C PHE A 96 6.41 7.09 1.48
#